data_AF-A0A2E1U1N0-F1
#
_entry.id   AF-A0A2E1U1N0-F1
#
_cell.length_a   1.000
_cell.length_b   1.000
_cell.length_c   1.000
_cell.angle_alpha   90.00
_cell.angle_beta   90.00
_cell.angle_gamma   90.00
#
_symmetry.space_group_name_H-M   'P 1'
#
loop_
_entity.id
_entity.type
_entity.pdbx_description
1 polymer ?
#
loop_
_entity_poly.entity_id
_entity_poly.type
_entity_poly.pdbx_seq_one_letter_code
_entity_poly.pdbx_strand_id
1 'polypeptide(L)'
;MQQTEKYWNLINRVVLGILLGVVVVGIALAFIPKVHQFKTYQERSQSLQREIDQTIIAEQTLKEHQRRFATDSDFVERIAHEVGYAHPDETIFHFPSTLETNEN
;
A
#
# COMPACT_ATOMS: atom_id res chain seq x y z
N MET A 1 58.35 -28.85 35.49
CA MET A 1 57.64 -27.62 35.09
C MET A 1 56.69 -27.79 33.89
N GLN A 2 56.75 -28.89 33.12
CA GLN A 2 55.88 -29.10 31.93
C GLN A 2 54.40 -29.38 32.20
N GLN A 3 54.02 -29.81 33.42
CA GLN A 3 52.63 -30.11 33.74
C GLN A 3 51.78 -28.82 33.84
N THR A 4 52.34 -27.76 34.43
CA THR A 4 51.66 -26.48 34.65
C THR A 4 51.30 -25.80 33.32
N GLU A 5 52.19 -25.85 32.33
CA GLU A 5 51.98 -25.33 30.97
C GLU A 5 50.76 -25.97 30.27
N LYS A 6 50.56 -27.28 30.46
CA LYS A 6 49.42 -28.01 29.88
C LYS A 6 48.10 -27.59 30.50
N TYR A 7 48.05 -27.42 31.83
CA TYR A 7 46.85 -26.93 32.52
C TYR A 7 46.50 -25.49 32.11
N TRP A 8 47.49 -24.60 32.01
CA TRP A 8 47.29 -23.24 31.55
C TRP A 8 46.74 -23.18 30.12
N ASN A 9 47.27 -23.99 29.20
CA ASN A 9 46.74 -24.08 27.85
C ASN A 9 45.32 -24.66 27.79
N LEU A 10 45.01 -25.64 28.65
CA LEU A 10 43.67 -26.22 28.72
C LEU A 10 42.64 -25.19 29.20
N ILE A 11 42.98 -24.45 30.27
CA ILE A 11 42.15 -23.37 30.82
C ILE A 11 41.95 -22.28 29.77
N ASN A 12 43.02 -21.83 29.12
CA ASN A 12 42.92 -20.77 28.12
C ASN A 12 42.05 -21.18 26.93
N ARG A 13 42.15 -22.43 26.48
CA ARG A 13 41.33 -22.97 25.39
C ARG A 13 39.85 -23.06 25.75
N VAL A 14 39.54 -23.46 26.99
CA VAL A 14 38.15 -23.50 27.48
C VAL A 14 37.57 -22.09 27.60
N VAL A 15 38.33 -21.15 28.17
CA VAL A 15 37.92 -19.75 28.29
C VAL A 15 37.70 -19.11 26.92
N LEU A 16 38.60 -19.34 25.96
CA LEU A 16 38.43 -18.89 24.58
C LEU A 16 37.18 -19.48 23.92
N GLY A 17 36.92 -20.77 24.14
CA GLY A 17 35.72 -21.44 23.62
C GLY A 17 34.43 -20.84 24.17
N ILE A 18 34.39 -20.57 25.48
CA ILE A 18 33.24 -19.92 26.14
C ILE A 18 33.07 -18.49 25.60
N LEU A 19 34.15 -17.74 25.45
CA LEU A 19 34.10 -16.36 24.95
C LEU A 19 33.59 -16.30 23.51
N LEU A 20 34.06 -17.21 22.64
CA LEU A 20 33.54 -17.38 21.28
C LEU A 20 32.05 -17.74 21.29
N GLY A 21 31.63 -18.65 22.18
CA GLY A 21 30.24 -19.04 22.34
C GLY A 21 29.33 -17.85 22.70
N VAL A 22 29.75 -17.03 23.66
CA VAL A 22 29.01 -15.82 24.07
C VAL A 22 28.87 -14.83 22.93
N VAL A 23 29.94 -14.63 22.13
CA VAL A 23 29.90 -13.74 20.96
C VAL A 23 28.91 -14.25 19.91
N VAL A 24 28.93 -15.55 19.61
CA VAL A 24 28.01 -16.15 18.63
C VAL A 24 26.56 -16.05 19.08
N VAL A 25 26.28 -16.34 20.37
CA VAL A 25 24.92 -16.22 20.94
C VAL A 25 24.45 -14.76 20.94
N GLY A 26 25.33 -13.81 21.29
CA GLY A 26 25.02 -12.38 21.25
C GLY A 26 24.67 -11.90 19.84
N ILE A 27 25.41 -12.36 18.81
CA ILE A 27 25.10 -12.08 17.41
C ILE A 27 23.75 -12.73 17.05
N ALA A 28 23.53 -14.01 17.35
CA ALA A 28 22.28 -14.67 17.03
C ALA A 28 21.06 -13.95 17.63
N LEU A 29 21.14 -13.57 18.91
CA LEU A 29 20.08 -12.83 19.61
C LEU A 29 19.88 -11.41 19.08
N ALA A 30 20.90 -10.76 18.51
CA ALA A 30 20.75 -9.44 17.91
C ALA A 30 20.13 -9.50 16.50
N PHE A 31 20.42 -10.55 15.73
CA PHE A 31 19.97 -10.68 14.34
C PHE A 31 18.58 -11.33 14.22
N ILE A 32 18.20 -12.25 15.10
CA ILE A 32 16.85 -12.88 15.12
C ILE A 32 15.70 -11.86 15.26
N PRO A 33 15.68 -10.92 16.23
CA PRO A 33 14.58 -9.98 16.37
C PRO A 33 14.49 -9.04 15.17
N LYS A 34 15.62 -8.75 14.51
CA LYS A 34 15.67 -7.88 13.33
C LYS A 34 14.99 -8.49 12.11
N VAL A 35 15.01 -9.83 11.98
CA VAL A 35 14.29 -10.56 10.93
C VAL A 35 12.77 -10.58 11.18
N HIS A 36 12.35 -10.67 12.44
CA HIS A 36 10.93 -10.60 12.78
C HIS A 36 10.30 -9.23 12.49
N GLN A 37 11.05 -8.14 12.69
CA GLN A 37 10.56 -6.79 12.36
C GLN A 37 10.37 -6.60 10.85
N PHE A 38 11.22 -7.21 10.02
CA PHE A 38 11.16 -7.05 8.56
C PHE A 38 9.88 -7.61 7.93
N LYS A 39 9.32 -8.68 8.49
CA LYS A 39 8.03 -9.24 8.03
C LYS A 39 6.87 -8.29 8.30
N THR A 40 6.82 -7.67 9.47
CA THR A 40 5.75 -6.73 9.85
C THR A 40 5.77 -5.47 8.98
N TYR A 41 6.95 -5.00 8.57
CA TYR A 41 7.06 -3.85 7.65
C TYR A 41 6.62 -4.19 6.22
N GLN A 42 6.94 -5.41 5.73
CA GLN A 42 6.47 -5.84 4.41
C GLN A 42 4.95 -6.02 4.35
N GLU A 43 4.35 -6.61 5.39
CA GLU A 43 2.91 -6.82 5.46
C GLU A 43 2.15 -5.48 5.48
N ARG A 44 2.60 -4.52 6.28
CA ARG A 44 1.99 -3.18 6.30
C ARG A 44 2.20 -2.40 5.01
N SER A 45 3.36 -2.52 4.37
CA SER A 45 3.58 -1.85 3.09
C SER A 45 2.71 -2.43 1.99
N GLN A 46 2.52 -3.75 1.95
CA GLN A 46 1.63 -4.39 0.98
C GLN A 46 0.16 -4.06 1.24
N SER A 47 -0.29 -3.99 2.50
CA SER A 47 -1.67 -3.61 2.80
C SER A 47 -1.95 -2.17 2.36
N LEU A 48 -1.03 -1.25 2.64
CA LEU A 48 -1.17 0.16 2.27
C LEU A 48 -1.14 0.34 0.75
N GLN A 49 -0.30 -0.40 0.03
CA GLN A 49 -0.27 -0.38 -1.43
C GLN A 49 -1.59 -0.87 -2.04
N ARG A 50 -2.19 -1.93 -1.49
CA ARG A 50 -3.49 -2.44 -1.94
C ARG A 50 -4.62 -1.43 -1.73
N GLU A 51 -4.60 -0.69 -0.62
CA GLU A 51 -5.60 0.33 -0.33
C GLU A 51 -5.49 1.53 -1.29
N ILE A 52 -4.26 1.92 -1.64
CA ILE A 52 -3.99 2.94 -2.66
C ILE A 52 -4.52 2.48 -4.03
N ASP A 53 -4.21 1.26 -4.46
CA ASP A 53 -4.64 0.73 -5.75
C ASP A 53 -6.18 0.66 -5.86
N GLN A 54 -6.85 0.23 -4.78
CA GLN A 54 -8.32 0.21 -4.73
C GLN A 54 -8.93 1.61 -4.86
N THR A 55 -8.34 2.60 -4.19
CA THR A 55 -8.81 3.98 -4.23
C THR A 55 -8.61 4.59 -5.62
N ILE A 56 -7.47 4.33 -6.26
CA ILE A 56 -7.18 4.80 -7.64
C ILE A 56 -8.16 4.20 -8.64
N ILE A 57 -8.44 2.90 -8.55
CA ILE A 57 -9.41 2.24 -9.43
C ILE A 57 -10.80 2.86 -9.21
N ALA A 58 -11.22 3.07 -7.97
CA ALA A 58 -12.50 3.70 -7.66
C ALA A 58 -12.59 5.13 -8.24
N GLU A 59 -11.55 5.95 -8.09
CA GLU A 59 -11.51 7.29 -8.68
C GLU A 59 -11.58 7.25 -10.22
N GLN A 60 -10.84 6.33 -10.85
CA GLN A 60 -10.86 6.18 -12.30
C GLN A 60 -12.26 5.78 -12.80
N THR A 61 -12.91 4.82 -12.14
CA THR A 61 -14.28 4.44 -12.50
C THR A 61 -15.25 5.61 -12.33
N LEU A 62 -15.14 6.39 -11.24
CA LEU A 62 -16.01 7.54 -11.02
C LEU A 62 -15.80 8.64 -12.07
N LYS A 63 -14.54 8.93 -12.44
CA LYS A 63 -14.21 9.88 -13.52
C LYS A 63 -14.72 9.38 -14.88
N GLU A 64 -14.62 8.09 -15.15
CA GLU A 64 -15.16 7.45 -16.37
C GLU A 64 -16.69 7.60 -16.44
N HIS A 65 -17.39 7.42 -15.30
CA HIS A 65 -18.83 7.64 -15.22
C HIS A 65 -19.19 9.12 -15.42
N GLN A 66 -18.51 10.05 -14.75
CA GLN A 66 -18.72 11.49 -14.94
C GLN A 66 -18.47 11.92 -16.39
N ARG A 67 -17.42 11.39 -17.04
CA ARG A 67 -17.15 11.65 -18.45
C ARG A 67 -18.27 11.15 -19.35
N ARG A 68 -18.80 9.95 -19.08
CA ARG A 68 -19.95 9.41 -19.83
C ARG A 68 -21.22 10.24 -19.65
N PHE A 69 -21.51 10.70 -18.43
CA PHE A 69 -22.60 11.65 -18.18
C PHE A 69 -22.43 12.98 -18.93
N ALA A 70 -21.20 13.46 -19.13
CA ALA A 70 -20.95 14.72 -19.86
C ALA A 70 -20.87 14.57 -21.39
N THR A 71 -20.59 13.37 -21.89
CA THR A 71 -20.31 13.15 -23.33
C THR A 71 -21.47 12.49 -24.07
N ASP A 72 -22.35 11.76 -23.37
CA ASP A 72 -23.44 10.99 -23.97
C ASP A 72 -24.80 11.49 -23.47
N SER A 73 -25.47 12.31 -24.28
CA SER A 73 -26.79 12.88 -23.98
C SER A 73 -27.89 11.81 -23.91
N ASP A 74 -27.80 10.77 -24.75
CA ASP A 74 -28.77 9.67 -24.79
C ASP A 74 -28.67 8.79 -23.53
N PHE A 75 -27.48 8.69 -22.94
CA PHE A 75 -27.28 8.02 -21.65
C PHE A 75 -27.89 8.82 -20.50
N VAL A 76 -27.72 10.14 -20.48
CA VAL A 76 -28.30 11.03 -19.46
C VAL A 76 -29.82 10.97 -19.47
N GLU A 77 -30.43 11.03 -20.65
CA GLU A 77 -31.89 10.99 -20.83
C GLU A 77 -32.46 9.66 -20.32
N ARG A 78 -31.85 8.54 -20.72
CA ARG A 78 -32.27 7.20 -20.28
C ARG A 78 -32.19 7.02 -18.77
N ILE A 79 -31.09 7.47 -18.15
CA ILE A 79 -30.93 7.39 -16.69
C ILE A 79 -31.94 8.31 -15.99
N ALA A 80 -32.20 9.51 -16.53
CA ALA A 80 -33.21 10.41 -15.96
C ALA A 80 -34.62 9.81 -15.98
N HIS A 81 -34.99 9.09 -17.04
CA HIS A 81 -36.25 8.33 -17.09
C HIS A 81 -36.25 7.12 -16.15
N GLU A 82 -35.13 6.39 -16.05
CA GLU A 82 -35.02 5.17 -15.24
C GLU A 82 -35.02 5.45 -13.72
N VAL A 83 -34.37 6.54 -13.28
CA VAL A 83 -34.37 6.95 -11.86
C VAL A 83 -35.62 7.77 -11.50
N GLY A 84 -36.50 8.05 -12.47
CA GLY A 84 -37.76 8.77 -12.27
C GLY A 84 -37.62 10.29 -12.10
N TYR A 85 -36.47 10.85 -12.49
CA TYR A 85 -36.28 12.30 -12.55
C TYR A 85 -37.00 12.95 -13.74
N ALA A 86 -37.36 12.18 -14.76
CA ALA A 86 -38.20 12.59 -15.89
C ALA A 86 -39.22 11.50 -16.23
N HIS A 87 -40.42 11.88 -16.67
CA HIS A 87 -41.40 10.92 -17.18
C HIS A 87 -40.98 10.39 -18.57
N PRO A 88 -41.37 9.17 -18.98
CA PRO A 88 -41.00 8.58 -20.27
C PRO A 88 -41.35 9.44 -21.50
N ASP A 89 -42.32 10.34 -21.36
CA ASP A 89 -42.80 11.23 -22.42
C ASP A 89 -42.22 12.66 -22.31
N GLU A 90 -41.30 12.93 -21.38
CA GLU A 90 -40.68 14.25 -21.19
C GLU A 90 -39.32 14.35 -21.88
N THR A 91 -39.14 15.41 -22.67
CA THR A 91 -37.88 15.77 -23.33
C THR A 91 -37.00 16.63 -22.43
N ILE A 92 -35.75 16.21 -22.24
CA ILE A 92 -34.78 16.92 -21.38
C ILE A 92 -33.91 17.87 -22.22
N PHE A 93 -33.91 19.16 -21.88
CA PHE A 93 -33.07 20.17 -22.53
C PHE A 93 -31.84 20.49 -21.66
N HIS A 94 -30.65 20.27 -22.20
CA HIS A 94 -29.38 20.68 -21.58
C HIS A 94 -28.93 22.02 -22.16
N PHE A 95 -28.85 23.06 -21.32
CA PHE A 95 -28.37 24.40 -21.71
C PHE A 95 -26.91 24.58 -21.28
N PRO A 96 -25.93 24.51 -22.20
CA PRO A 96 -24.54 24.80 -21.85
C PRO A 96 -24.38 26.27 -21.45
N SER A 97 -23.67 26.53 -20.36
CA SER A 97 -23.50 27.87 -19.77
C SER A 97 -22.61 28.82 -20.59
N THR A 98 -22.17 28.41 -21.77
CA THR A 98 -21.38 29.25 -22.69
C THR A 98 -22.33 30.06 -23.57
N LEU A 99 -23.07 30.98 -22.95
CA LEU A 99 -23.56 32.14 -23.69
C LEU A 99 -22.35 33.07 -23.85
N GLU A 100 -21.93 33.25 -25.09
CA GLU A 100 -20.89 34.17 -25.48
C GLU A 100 -21.17 35.57 -24.93
N THR A 101 -20.44 36.00 -23.90
CA THR A 101 -20.20 37.42 -23.66
C THR A 101 -19.09 37.85 -24.61
N ASN A 102 -19.41 37.91 -25.90
CA ASN A 102 -18.71 38.73 -26.88
C ASN A 102 -19.51 40.04 -26.99
N GLU A 103 -19.42 40.89 -25.98
CA GLU A 103 -19.85 42.29 -26.12
C GLU A 103 -18.60 43.14 -26.44
N ASN A 104 -18.62 43.71 -27.65
CA ASN A 104 -17.70 44.74 -28.14
C ASN A 104 -17.80 46.03 -27.32
#